data_AF-A0A529ME51-F1
#
_entry.id   AF-A0A529ME51-F1
#
_cell.length_a   1.000
_cell.length_b   1.000
_cell.length_c   1.000
_cell.angle_alpha   90.00
_cell.angle_beta   90.00
_cell.angle_gamma   90.00
#
_symmetry.space_group_name_H-M   'P 1'
#
loop_
_entity.id
_entity.type
_entity.pdbx_description
1 polymer ?
#
loop_
_entity_poly.entity_id
_entity_poly.type
_entity_poly.pdbx_seq_one_letter_code
_entity_poly.pdbx_strand_id
1 'polypeptide(L)'
;HSHRNDLPDAINDMATRLSHRAHTLHHDGEQLQARTRLLQDELMAKLTEQSNQLLYILSVMTAVLLPMTIISGLFGMNVGGLPLVDTPHGFWVVTAISVVIAGIVYKIVRRLGRV
;
A
#
# COMPACT_ATOMS: atom_id res chain seq x y z
N HIS A 1 -32.68 -28.55 67.20
CA HIS A 1 -33.44 -27.90 66.10
C HIS A 1 -32.46 -27.08 65.25
N SER A 2 -31.75 -27.75 64.35
CA SER A 2 -30.69 -27.21 63.51
C SER A 2 -31.07 -27.53 62.07
N HIS A 3 -31.54 -26.56 61.27
CA HIS A 3 -31.62 -26.66 59.78
C HIS A 3 -32.33 -25.50 59.04
N ARG A 4 -32.35 -24.26 59.56
CA ARG A 4 -32.96 -23.11 58.83
C ARG A 4 -32.15 -21.82 59.01
N ASN A 5 -30.94 -21.74 58.42
CA ASN A 5 -30.34 -20.45 58.02
C ASN A 5 -29.05 -20.52 57.17
N ASP A 6 -28.55 -21.68 56.74
CA ASP A 6 -27.25 -21.79 56.05
C ASP A 6 -27.27 -21.51 54.53
N LEU A 7 -28.41 -21.08 53.96
CA LEU A 7 -28.57 -20.87 52.52
C LEU A 7 -28.27 -19.46 51.94
N PRO A 8 -27.98 -18.38 52.71
CA PRO A 8 -27.57 -17.10 52.12
C PRO A 8 -26.08 -17.03 51.74
N ASP A 9 -25.19 -17.71 52.48
CA ASP A 9 -23.74 -17.59 52.27
C ASP A 9 -23.26 -18.31 51.02
N ALA A 10 -23.81 -19.50 50.73
CA ALA A 10 -23.47 -20.24 49.51
C ALA A 10 -23.93 -19.52 48.24
N ILE A 11 -25.09 -18.84 48.28
CA ILE A 11 -25.62 -18.08 47.14
C ILE A 11 -24.80 -16.80 46.93
N ASN A 12 -24.44 -16.11 48.02
CA ASN A 12 -23.55 -14.95 47.94
C ASN A 12 -22.17 -15.32 47.39
N ASP A 13 -21.58 -16.43 47.82
CA ASP A 13 -20.27 -16.88 47.33
C ASP A 13 -20.31 -17.28 45.85
N MET A 14 -21.40 -17.90 45.38
CA MET A 14 -21.62 -18.15 43.95
C MET A 14 -21.76 -16.86 43.14
N ALA A 15 -22.49 -15.86 43.67
CA ALA A 15 -22.64 -14.56 43.03
C ALA A 15 -21.29 -13.81 42.93
N THR A 16 -20.47 -13.85 43.99
CA THR A 16 -19.12 -13.25 43.99
C THR A 16 -18.22 -13.94 42.96
N ARG A 17 -18.22 -15.28 42.91
CA ARG A 17 -17.44 -16.04 41.91
C ARG A 17 -17.90 -15.74 40.47
N LEU A 18 -19.20 -15.60 40.22
CA LEU A 18 -19.72 -15.26 38.90
C LEU A 18 -19.34 -13.83 38.50
N SER A 19 -19.44 -12.87 39.43
CA SER A 19 -19.01 -11.48 39.19
C SER A 19 -17.52 -11.39 38.87
N HIS A 20 -16.70 -12.16 39.58
CA HIS A 20 -15.27 -12.21 39.35
C HIS A 20 -14.93 -12.84 37.98
N ARG A 21 -15.61 -13.93 37.60
CA ARG A 21 -15.48 -14.55 36.27
C ARG A 21 -15.95 -13.63 35.15
N ALA A 22 -17.04 -12.89 35.37
CA ALA A 22 -17.54 -11.92 34.41
C ALA A 22 -16.54 -10.78 34.21
N HIS A 23 -15.91 -10.31 35.30
CA HIS A 23 -14.86 -9.29 35.25
C HIS A 23 -13.62 -9.80 34.50
N THR A 24 -13.17 -11.03 34.74
CA THR A 24 -12.01 -11.59 34.03
C THR A 24 -12.30 -11.77 32.54
N LEU A 25 -13.49 -12.26 32.17
CA LEU A 25 -13.89 -12.38 30.76
C LEU A 25 -13.97 -11.03 30.06
N HIS A 26 -14.47 -10.00 30.75
CA HIS A 26 -14.51 -8.64 30.20
C HIS A 26 -13.10 -8.15 29.89
N HIS A 27 -12.19 -8.29 30.85
CA HIS A 27 -10.81 -7.84 30.70
C HIS A 27 -10.07 -8.61 29.60
N ASP A 28 -10.26 -9.93 29.53
CA ASP A 28 -9.71 -10.76 28.45
C ASP A 28 -10.25 -10.32 27.08
N GLY A 29 -11.54 -9.98 27.01
CA GLY A 29 -12.19 -9.45 25.81
C GLY A 29 -11.60 -8.10 25.37
N GLU A 30 -11.40 -7.16 26.30
CA GLU A 30 -10.74 -5.88 26.03
C GLU A 30 -9.30 -6.07 25.53
N GLN A 31 -8.55 -6.98 26.15
CA GLN A 31 -7.19 -7.29 25.75
C GLN A 31 -7.14 -7.91 24.34
N LEU A 32 -8.06 -8.81 24.03
CA LEU A 32 -8.16 -9.41 22.70
C LEU A 32 -8.55 -8.36 21.66
N GLN A 33 -9.48 -7.46 21.99
CA GLN A 33 -9.88 -6.35 21.14
C GLN A 33 -8.73 -5.38 20.88
N ALA A 34 -7.91 -5.07 21.89
CA ALA A 34 -6.73 -4.24 21.72
C ALA A 34 -5.72 -4.89 20.77
N ARG A 35 -5.47 -6.20 20.92
CA ARG A 35 -4.58 -6.95 20.03
C ARG A 35 -5.10 -7.02 18.60
N THR A 36 -6.40 -7.23 18.39
CA THR A 36 -6.97 -7.25 17.03
C THR A 36 -6.90 -5.88 16.37
N ARG A 37 -7.09 -4.79 17.10
CA ARG A 37 -6.87 -3.43 16.58
C ARG A 37 -5.41 -3.21 16.16
N LEU A 38 -4.45 -3.60 17.00
CA LEU A 38 -3.02 -3.49 16.65
C LEU A 38 -2.67 -4.30 15.39
N LEU A 39 -3.19 -5.53 15.27
CA LEU A 39 -2.99 -6.34 14.08
C LEU A 39 -3.66 -5.73 12.84
N GLN A 40 -4.85 -5.15 13.00
CA GLN A 40 -5.54 -4.45 11.93
C GLN A 40 -4.72 -3.25 11.46
N ASP A 41 -4.16 -2.46 12.38
CA ASP A 41 -3.30 -1.32 12.06
C ASP A 41 -2.03 -1.77 11.33
N GLU A 42 -1.40 -2.87 11.77
CA GLU A 42 -0.23 -3.44 11.09
C GLU A 42 -0.57 -3.94 9.68
N LEU A 43 -1.72 -4.61 9.52
CA LEU A 43 -2.20 -5.06 8.21
C LEU A 43 -2.46 -3.87 7.28
N MET A 44 -3.11 -2.81 7.77
CA MET A 44 -3.38 -1.60 6.98
C MET A 44 -2.08 -0.91 6.58
N ALA A 45 -1.09 -0.87 7.47
CA ALA A 45 0.24 -0.35 7.17
C ALA A 45 0.91 -1.17 6.06
N LYS A 46 0.91 -2.51 6.16
CA LYS A 46 1.47 -3.40 5.13
C LYS A 46 0.75 -3.29 3.78
N LEU A 47 -0.58 -3.23 3.78
CA LEU A 47 -1.36 -3.05 2.57
C LEU A 47 -1.05 -1.71 1.90
N THR A 48 -0.87 -0.65 2.70
CA THR A 48 -0.49 0.68 2.21
C THR A 48 0.93 0.66 1.62
N GLU A 49 1.88 0.00 2.28
CA GLU A 49 3.25 -0.17 1.77
C GLU A 49 3.26 -0.93 0.43
N GLN A 50 2.54 -2.06 0.35
CA GLN A 50 2.40 -2.82 -0.89
C GLN A 50 1.72 -2.01 -2.00
N SER A 51 0.66 -1.28 -1.67
CA SER A 51 -0.04 -0.41 -2.62
C SER A 51 0.89 0.68 -3.15
N ASN A 52 1.63 1.36 -2.28
CA ASN A 52 2.60 2.37 -2.66
C ASN A 52 3.71 1.78 -3.53
N GLN A 53 4.19 0.56 -3.23
CA GLN A 53 5.18 -0.12 -4.05
C GLN A 53 4.64 -0.45 -5.45
N LEU A 54 3.40 -0.92 -5.55
CA LEU A 54 2.75 -1.16 -6.84
C LEU A 54 2.56 0.14 -7.63
N LEU A 55 2.06 1.20 -6.99
CA LEU A 55 1.91 2.52 -7.61
C LEU A 55 3.26 3.08 -8.08
N TYR A 56 4.31 2.92 -7.29
CA TYR A 56 5.66 3.30 -7.67
C TYR A 56 6.11 2.56 -8.93
N ILE A 57 5.95 1.23 -8.98
CA ILE A 57 6.30 0.42 -10.15
C ILE A 57 5.52 0.88 -11.39
N LEU A 58 4.21 1.06 -11.28
CA LEU A 58 3.37 1.54 -12.37
C LEU A 58 3.81 2.93 -12.85
N SER A 59 4.08 3.85 -11.93
CA SER A 59 4.58 5.19 -12.25
C SER A 59 5.91 5.16 -12.99
N VAL A 60 6.85 4.31 -12.55
CA VAL A 60 8.15 4.12 -13.23
C VAL A 60 7.92 3.61 -14.66
N MET A 61 7.07 2.60 -14.83
CA MET A 61 6.74 2.05 -16.15
C MET A 61 6.15 3.13 -17.07
N THR A 62 5.16 3.89 -16.60
CA THR A 62 4.56 4.99 -17.37
C THR A 62 5.60 6.05 -17.73
N ALA A 63 6.45 6.47 -16.79
CA ALA A 63 7.46 7.48 -17.03
C ALA A 63 8.50 7.06 -18.08
N VAL A 64 8.83 5.77 -18.14
CA VAL A 64 9.73 5.21 -19.17
C VAL A 64 9.03 5.07 -20.53
N LEU A 65 7.75 4.73 -20.55
CA LEU A 65 6.97 4.58 -21.78
C LEU A 65 6.60 5.93 -22.41
N LEU A 66 6.34 6.95 -21.61
CA LEU A 66 5.89 8.27 -22.05
C LEU A 66 6.76 8.91 -23.15
N PRO A 67 8.12 8.95 -23.06
CA PRO A 67 8.92 9.45 -24.17
C PRO A 67 8.69 8.62 -25.44
N MET A 68 8.75 7.28 -25.35
CA MET A 68 8.51 6.36 -26.47
C MET A 68 7.16 6.61 -27.15
N THR A 69 6.10 6.80 -26.36
CA THR A 69 4.74 7.07 -26.84
C THR A 69 4.64 8.42 -27.56
N ILE A 70 5.27 9.47 -27.03
CA ILE A 70 5.27 10.80 -27.68
C ILE A 70 5.94 10.75 -29.06
N ILE A 71 7.07 10.05 -29.16
CA ILE A 71 7.79 9.92 -30.43
C ILE A 71 6.94 9.15 -31.44
N SER A 72 6.47 7.96 -31.05
CA SER A 72 5.62 7.14 -31.91
C SER A 72 4.37 7.89 -32.37
N GLY A 73 3.71 8.62 -31.46
CA GLY A 73 2.56 9.46 -31.78
C GLY A 73 2.89 10.59 -32.76
N LEU A 74 4.01 11.29 -32.56
CA LEU A 74 4.44 12.37 -33.44
C LEU A 74 4.79 11.88 -34.86
N PHE A 75 5.43 10.72 -34.99
CA PHE A 75 5.72 10.09 -36.28
C PHE A 75 4.50 9.45 -36.94
N GLY A 76 3.53 8.99 -36.16
CA GLY A 76 2.28 8.39 -36.65
C GLY A 76 1.25 9.43 -37.10
N MET A 77 1.31 10.64 -36.56
CA MET A 77 0.61 11.78 -37.13
C MET A 77 1.22 12.07 -38.51
N ASN A 78 0.41 12.04 -39.57
CA ASN A 78 0.83 12.36 -40.95
C ASN A 78 1.10 13.89 -41.10
N VAL A 79 1.79 14.49 -40.14
CA VAL A 79 2.17 15.90 -40.11
C VAL A 79 3.39 16.09 -41.00
N GLY A 80 3.17 16.64 -42.20
CA GLY A 80 4.26 17.07 -43.08
C GLY A 80 5.11 18.15 -42.41
N GLY A 81 6.43 18.13 -42.65
CA GLY A 81 7.35 19.15 -42.14
C GLY A 81 7.96 18.88 -40.76
N LEU A 82 8.04 17.62 -40.32
CA LEU A 82 8.87 17.27 -39.16
C LEU A 82 10.36 17.60 -39.46
N PRO A 83 11.03 18.42 -38.64
CA PRO A 83 12.35 19.00 -38.93
C PRO A 83 13.54 18.02 -39.00
N LEU A 84 13.28 16.71 -39.13
CA LEU A 84 14.30 15.67 -39.33
C LEU A 84 13.89 14.61 -40.38
N VAL A 85 12.67 14.66 -40.93
CA VAL A 85 12.15 13.60 -41.83
C VAL A 85 12.80 13.62 -43.21
N ASP A 86 13.23 14.79 -43.68
CA ASP A 86 13.95 14.94 -44.96
C ASP A 86 15.44 14.54 -44.88
N THR A 87 15.96 14.27 -43.67
CA THR A 87 17.35 13.82 -43.50
C THR A 87 17.43 12.30 -43.30
N PRO A 88 18.31 11.57 -44.00
CA PRO A 88 18.47 10.12 -43.84
C PRO A 88 18.79 9.67 -42.40
N HIS A 89 19.34 10.57 -41.59
CA HIS A 89 19.73 10.31 -40.20
C HIS A 89 18.69 10.76 -39.16
N GLY A 90 17.58 11.38 -39.58
CA GLY A 90 16.60 11.97 -38.66
C GLY A 90 15.95 10.98 -37.72
N PHE A 91 15.61 9.79 -38.23
CA PHE A 91 15.09 8.68 -37.42
C PHE A 91 16.06 8.28 -36.30
N TRP A 92 17.36 8.18 -36.62
CA TRP A 92 18.40 7.80 -35.66
C TRP A 92 18.63 8.87 -34.60
N VAL A 93 18.59 10.16 -34.98
CA VAL A 93 18.73 11.28 -34.04
C VAL A 93 17.57 11.32 -33.05
N VAL A 94 16.33 11.21 -33.53
CA VAL A 94 15.17 11.22 -32.63
C VAL A 94 15.18 9.99 -31.72
N THR A 95 15.49 8.80 -32.25
CA THR A 95 15.64 7.59 -31.44
C THR A 95 16.72 7.75 -30.36
N ALA A 96 17.87 8.34 -30.69
CA ALA A 96 18.94 8.59 -29.73
C ALA A 96 18.52 9.56 -28.62
N ILE A 97 17.90 10.69 -28.97
CA ILE A 97 17.37 11.67 -28.00
C ILE A 97 16.37 11.01 -27.06
N SER A 98 15.52 10.15 -27.60
CA SER A 98 14.47 9.45 -26.90
C SER A 98 14.99 8.44 -25.88
N VAL A 99 15.99 7.66 -26.28
CA VAL A 99 16.70 6.73 -25.39
C VAL A 99 17.43 7.51 -24.29
N VAL A 100 18.03 8.66 -24.61
CA VAL A 100 18.68 9.52 -23.62
C VAL A 100 17.67 10.06 -22.61
N ILE A 101 16.52 10.58 -23.06
CA ILE A 101 15.45 11.08 -22.17
C ILE A 101 14.92 9.94 -21.30
N ALA A 102 14.61 8.78 -21.88
CA ALA A 102 14.17 7.60 -21.13
C ALA A 102 15.21 7.16 -20.08
N GLY A 103 16.50 7.18 -20.44
CA GLY A 103 17.60 6.89 -19.52
C GLY A 103 17.74 7.91 -18.39
N ILE A 104 17.55 9.20 -18.67
CA ILE A 104 17.54 10.28 -17.66
C ILE A 104 16.37 10.09 -16.70
N VAL A 105 15.16 9.88 -17.23
CA VAL A 105 13.95 9.63 -16.44
C VAL A 105 14.14 8.40 -15.56
N TYR A 106 14.62 7.29 -16.12
CA TYR A 106 14.93 6.08 -15.35
C TYR A 106 15.95 6.35 -14.24
N LYS A 107 17.02 7.11 -14.53
CA LYS A 107 18.05 7.47 -13.54
C LYS A 107 17.50 8.36 -12.43
N ILE A 108 16.62 9.32 -12.73
CA ILE A 108 15.97 10.20 -11.76
C ILE A 108 15.04 9.41 -10.86
N VAL A 109 14.19 8.57 -11.45
CA VAL A 109 13.25 7.73 -10.69
C VAL A 109 14.01 6.76 -9.78
N ARG A 110 15.08 6.12 -10.28
CA ARG A 110 15.96 5.26 -9.48
C ARG A 110 16.72 6.01 -8.38
N ARG A 111 17.03 7.30 -8.58
CA ARG A 111 17.63 8.16 -7.55
C ARG A 111 16.62 8.50 -6.47
N LEU A 112 15.37 8.79 -6.85
CA LEU A 112 14.31 9.18 -5.92
C LEU A 112 13.83 8.00 -5.06
N GLY A 113 13.73 6.79 -5.63
CA GLY A 113 13.41 5.58 -4.87
C GLY A 113 14.57 5.01 -4.02
N ARG A 114 15.72 5.70 -3.95
CA ARG A 114 16.86 5.36 -3.07
C ARG A 114 17.04 6.32 -1.90
N VAL A 115 16.33 7.46 -1.91
CA VAL A 115 16.27 8.42 -0.80
C VAL A 115 15.09 8.01 0.09
#